data_AF-A0A971XYC4-F1
#
_entry.id   AF-A0A971XYC4-F1
#
_cell.length_a   1.000
_cell.length_b   1.000
_cell.length_c   1.000
_cell.angle_alpha   90.00
_cell.angle_beta   90.00
_cell.angle_gamma   90.00
#
_symmetry.space_group_name_H-M   'P 1'
#
loop_
_entity.id
_entity.type
_entity.pdbx_description
1 polymer ?
#
loop_
_entity_poly.entity_id
_entity_poly.type
_entity_poly.pdbx_seq_one_letter_code
_entity_poly.pdbx_strand_id
1 'polypeptide(L)'
;MFVSYNLENFGKELKKIRTNLGYNQADVQKLVGVSIDTIRKIESGRVVPRYDTLELLSVAYKRDLLELLKSCRSNKFLMEFHEDLDYIITVYDKDAAAELKKRLLDNFSSEDQMSIINPLELEQFICFVDAVEAYYSDFASDRENTKAALIDALRLTIPDFKIVRYKQYTYGYIEFRILLFISLFIAKEGSYKLSNKILYYILNTISDSSYTTKYIDFLIINIYFNLAYNYHMLDEHTKVIETADKGIAFCIEHRTCHALFSLYYRKGIAQFNLRDKGYLESITMAFYILKAMGMQKLLEQYQKITEDKYGIWVNM
;
A
#
# COMPACT_ATOMS: atom_id res chain seq x y z
N MET A 1 -14.03 1.64 6.22
CA MET A 1 -13.96 2.21 4.86
C MET A 1 -15.17 1.71 4.08
N PHE A 2 -16.03 2.59 3.57
CA PHE A 2 -17.32 2.22 2.95
C PHE A 2 -17.35 2.56 1.45
N VAL A 3 -18.28 1.96 0.72
CA VAL A 3 -18.38 2.00 -0.74
C VAL A 3 -19.75 2.47 -1.18
N SER A 4 -19.83 3.14 -2.32
CA SER A 4 -21.05 3.21 -3.12
C SER A 4 -21.27 1.87 -3.82
N TYR A 5 -22.38 1.21 -3.47
CA TYR A 5 -22.80 -0.03 -4.12
C TYR A 5 -23.86 0.28 -5.17
N ASN A 6 -23.74 -0.33 -6.35
CA ASN A 6 -24.85 -0.42 -7.28
C ASN A 6 -25.81 -1.50 -6.78
N LEU A 7 -26.63 -1.12 -5.79
CA LEU A 7 -27.58 -2.03 -5.14
C LEU A 7 -28.65 -2.55 -6.11
N GLU A 8 -28.94 -1.80 -7.18
CA GLU A 8 -29.86 -2.25 -8.22
C GLU A 8 -29.28 -3.44 -9.00
N ASN A 9 -28.02 -3.35 -9.43
CA ASN A 9 -27.32 -4.45 -10.08
C ASN A 9 -27.13 -5.63 -9.13
N PHE A 10 -26.74 -5.37 -7.88
CA PHE A 10 -26.63 -6.42 -6.86
C PHE A 10 -27.96 -7.15 -6.66
N GLY A 11 -29.07 -6.41 -6.52
CA GLY A 11 -30.40 -6.98 -6.35
C GLY A 11 -30.88 -7.80 -7.55
N LYS A 12 -30.59 -7.33 -8.78
CA LYS A 12 -30.86 -8.07 -10.02
C LYS A 12 -30.09 -9.39 -10.08
N GLU A 13 -28.80 -9.39 -9.74
CA GLU A 13 -28.00 -10.61 -9.70
C GLU A 13 -28.45 -11.56 -8.60
N LEU A 14 -28.82 -11.05 -7.41
CA LEU A 14 -29.38 -11.85 -6.34
C LEU A 14 -30.64 -12.59 -6.79
N LYS A 15 -31.56 -11.85 -7.43
CA LYS A 15 -32.81 -12.40 -7.96
C LYS A 15 -32.54 -13.48 -8.99
N LYS A 16 -31.58 -13.25 -9.89
CA LYS A 16 -31.16 -14.20 -10.92
C LYS A 16 -30.60 -15.49 -10.30
N ILE A 17 -29.73 -15.38 -9.30
CA ILE A 17 -29.20 -16.55 -8.56
C ILE A 17 -30.35 -17.33 -7.93
N ARG A 18 -31.25 -16.66 -7.21
CA ARG A 18 -32.41 -17.29 -6.58
C ARG A 18 -33.26 -18.05 -7.59
N THR A 19 -33.59 -17.41 -8.72
CA THR A 19 -34.43 -18.04 -9.76
C THR A 19 -33.72 -19.19 -10.46
N ASN A 20 -32.40 -19.13 -10.64
CA ASN A 20 -31.63 -20.23 -11.22
C ASN A 20 -31.60 -21.48 -10.32
N LEU A 21 -31.73 -21.28 -9.01
CA LEU A 21 -31.90 -22.37 -8.03
C LEU A 21 -33.35 -22.89 -7.95
N GLY A 22 -34.28 -22.31 -8.72
CA GLY A 22 -35.69 -22.69 -8.71
C GLY A 22 -36.48 -22.17 -7.49
N TYR A 23 -35.91 -21.26 -6.70
CA TYR A 23 -36.55 -20.78 -5.47
C TYR A 23 -37.42 -19.54 -5.71
N ASN A 24 -38.57 -19.47 -5.04
CA ASN A 24 -39.28 -18.23 -4.79
C ASN A 24 -38.81 -17.60 -3.45
N GLN A 25 -39.25 -16.37 -3.13
CA GLN A 25 -38.81 -15.68 -1.90
C GLN A 25 -39.32 -16.37 -0.62
N ALA A 26 -40.45 -17.06 -0.66
CA ALA A 26 -40.97 -17.83 0.48
C ALA A 26 -40.15 -19.10 0.72
N ASP A 27 -39.60 -19.73 -0.32
CA ASP A 27 -38.69 -20.86 -0.17
C ASP A 27 -37.41 -20.43 0.55
N VAL A 28 -36.85 -19.27 0.19
CA VAL A 28 -35.67 -18.69 0.85
C VAL A 28 -35.97 -18.36 2.31
N GLN A 29 -37.14 -17.77 2.60
CA GLN A 29 -37.55 -17.52 3.98
C GLN A 29 -37.62 -18.81 4.80
N LYS A 30 -38.16 -19.90 4.24
CA LYS A 30 -38.21 -21.20 4.93
C LYS A 30 -36.83 -21.79 5.19
N LEU A 31 -35.87 -21.55 4.29
CA LEU A 31 -34.51 -22.06 4.42
C LEU A 31 -33.69 -21.33 5.48
N VAL A 32 -33.78 -20.00 5.56
CA VAL A 32 -32.83 -19.20 6.36
C VAL A 32 -33.49 -18.15 7.27
N GLY A 33 -34.82 -18.11 7.33
CA GLY A 33 -35.58 -17.26 8.26
C GLY A 33 -35.61 -15.77 7.90
N VAL A 34 -34.99 -15.34 6.80
CA VAL A 34 -35.02 -13.94 6.35
C VAL A 34 -36.39 -13.62 5.78
N SER A 35 -37.01 -12.53 6.23
CA SER A 35 -38.37 -12.17 5.82
C SER A 35 -38.48 -11.89 4.32
N ILE A 36 -39.63 -12.23 3.72
CA ILE A 36 -39.90 -11.98 2.30
C ILE A 36 -39.77 -10.50 1.96
N ASP A 37 -40.24 -9.59 2.83
CA ASP A 37 -40.13 -8.15 2.57
C ASP A 37 -38.67 -7.66 2.59
N THR A 38 -37.85 -8.22 3.49
CA THR A 38 -36.41 -7.97 3.51
C THR A 38 -35.77 -8.45 2.21
N ILE A 39 -36.03 -9.69 1.78
CA ILE A 39 -35.50 -10.25 0.53
C ILE A 39 -35.93 -9.38 -0.66
N ARG A 40 -37.22 -9.00 -0.73
CA ARG A 40 -37.76 -8.15 -1.79
C ARG A 40 -37.05 -6.79 -1.85
N LYS A 41 -36.87 -6.13 -0.71
CA LYS A 41 -36.19 -4.83 -0.64
C LYS A 41 -34.75 -4.94 -1.13
N ILE A 42 -34.03 -5.99 -0.74
CA ILE A 42 -32.65 -6.26 -1.19
C ILE A 42 -32.63 -6.51 -2.71
N GLU A 43 -33.49 -7.40 -3.23
CA GLU A 43 -33.55 -7.73 -4.66
C GLU A 43 -33.95 -6.53 -5.54
N SER A 44 -34.68 -5.57 -4.97
CA SER A 44 -35.01 -4.31 -5.64
C SER A 44 -33.94 -3.21 -5.49
N GLY A 45 -32.84 -3.48 -4.80
CA GLY A 45 -31.77 -2.52 -4.54
C GLY A 45 -32.14 -1.37 -3.60
N ARG A 46 -33.24 -1.47 -2.86
CA ARG A 46 -33.76 -0.39 -2.01
C ARG A 46 -33.08 -0.27 -0.65
N VAL A 47 -32.35 -1.31 -0.23
CA VAL A 47 -31.68 -1.37 1.07
C VAL A 47 -30.33 -2.04 0.93
N VAL A 48 -29.36 -1.56 1.70
CA VAL A 48 -28.10 -2.28 1.92
C VAL A 48 -28.40 -3.41 2.91
N PRO A 49 -28.18 -4.69 2.54
CA PRO A 49 -28.35 -5.80 3.48
C PRO A 49 -27.30 -5.73 4.59
N ARG A 50 -27.70 -6.10 5.80
CA ARG A 50 -26.78 -6.23 6.93
C ARG A 50 -25.87 -7.46 6.75
N TYR A 51 -24.72 -7.46 7.42
CA TYR A 51 -23.75 -8.55 7.36
C TYR A 51 -24.37 -9.91 7.70
N ASP A 52 -25.08 -9.99 8.83
CA ASP A 52 -25.80 -11.20 9.27
C ASP A 52 -26.77 -11.74 8.21
N THR A 53 -27.45 -10.83 7.51
CA THR A 53 -28.42 -11.15 6.47
C THR A 53 -27.73 -11.67 5.21
N LEU A 54 -26.58 -11.11 4.84
CA LEU A 54 -25.77 -11.60 3.72
C LEU A 54 -25.21 -13.00 4.01
N GLU A 55 -24.75 -13.26 5.23
CA GLU A 55 -24.28 -14.59 5.65
C GLU A 55 -25.40 -15.64 5.50
N LEU A 56 -26.58 -15.35 6.06
CA LEU A 56 -27.73 -16.24 5.94
C LEU A 56 -28.14 -16.48 4.48
N LEU A 57 -28.24 -15.42 3.68
CA LEU A 57 -28.60 -15.55 2.27
C LEU A 57 -27.52 -16.27 1.45
N SER A 58 -26.24 -16.15 1.83
CA SER A 58 -25.13 -16.86 1.16
C SER A 58 -25.29 -18.37 1.25
N VAL A 59 -25.78 -18.86 2.40
CA VAL A 59 -26.13 -20.27 2.59
C VAL A 59 -27.27 -20.68 1.65
N ALA A 60 -28.36 -19.91 1.61
CA ALA A 60 -29.52 -20.21 0.75
C ALA A 60 -29.15 -20.20 -0.75
N TYR A 61 -28.31 -19.25 -1.15
CA TYR A 61 -27.92 -19.03 -2.54
C TYR A 61 -26.66 -19.77 -2.96
N LYS A 62 -26.04 -20.53 -2.04
CA LYS A 62 -24.83 -21.33 -2.28
C LYS A 62 -23.70 -20.52 -2.93
N ARG A 63 -23.60 -19.24 -2.55
CA ARG A 63 -22.64 -18.29 -3.12
C ARG A 63 -22.28 -17.27 -2.07
N ASP A 64 -21.02 -16.87 -2.03
CA ASP A 64 -20.56 -15.77 -1.19
C ASP A 64 -21.17 -14.45 -1.68
N LEU A 65 -22.16 -13.95 -0.93
CA LEU A 65 -22.84 -12.70 -1.29
C LEU A 65 -22.09 -11.47 -0.80
N LEU A 66 -21.13 -11.60 0.12
CA LEU A 66 -20.24 -10.51 0.49
C LEU A 66 -19.31 -10.21 -0.68
N GLU A 67 -18.72 -11.23 -1.29
CA GLU A 67 -17.92 -11.08 -2.51
C GLU A 67 -18.77 -10.64 -3.72
N LEU A 68 -20.03 -11.09 -3.84
CA LEU A 68 -20.93 -10.59 -4.88
C LEU A 68 -21.25 -9.10 -4.69
N LEU A 69 -21.61 -8.67 -3.48
CA LEU A 69 -21.89 -7.27 -3.17
C LEU A 69 -20.67 -6.40 -3.48
N LYS A 70 -19.48 -6.89 -3.12
CA LYS A 70 -18.20 -6.32 -3.49
C LYS A 70 -18.00 -6.28 -5.01
N SER A 71 -18.44 -7.24 -5.81
CA SER A 71 -18.34 -7.12 -7.27
C SER A 71 -19.25 -6.04 -7.88
N CYS A 72 -20.32 -5.64 -7.19
CA CYS A 72 -21.28 -4.64 -7.65
C CYS A 72 -20.97 -3.20 -7.17
N ARG A 73 -19.72 -2.92 -6.81
CA ARG A 73 -19.27 -1.58 -6.40
C ARG A 73 -19.23 -0.63 -7.59
N SER A 74 -19.68 0.61 -7.41
CA SER A 74 -19.66 1.64 -8.47
C SER A 74 -18.30 2.33 -8.58
N ASN A 75 -17.57 2.41 -7.47
CA ASN A 75 -16.29 3.11 -7.35
C ASN A 75 -15.19 2.19 -6.82
N LYS A 76 -13.95 2.54 -7.11
CA LYS A 76 -12.79 1.96 -6.42
C LYS A 76 -12.79 2.40 -4.94
N PHE A 77 -12.35 1.52 -4.04
CA PHE A 77 -12.02 1.87 -2.66
C PHE A 77 -10.77 2.74 -2.61
N LEU A 78 -10.68 3.59 -1.59
CA LEU A 78 -9.44 4.29 -1.28
C LEU A 78 -8.25 3.30 -1.14
N MET A 79 -8.46 2.12 -0.54
CA MET A 79 -7.43 1.06 -0.49
C MET A 79 -6.97 0.56 -1.87
N GLU A 80 -7.82 0.53 -2.88
CA GLU A 80 -7.41 0.14 -4.24
C GLU A 80 -6.51 1.22 -4.88
N PHE A 81 -6.66 2.49 -4.49
CA PHE A 81 -5.71 3.54 -4.86
C PHE A 81 -4.40 3.44 -4.08
N HIS A 82 -4.42 2.97 -2.83
CA HIS A 82 -3.18 2.65 -2.10
C HIS A 82 -2.36 1.60 -2.85
N GLU A 83 -3.00 0.53 -3.35
CA GLU A 83 -2.32 -0.52 -4.13
C GLU A 83 -1.74 0.03 -5.44
N ASP A 84 -2.51 0.85 -6.18
CA ASP A 84 -2.03 1.51 -7.39
C ASP A 84 -0.79 2.39 -7.06
N LEU A 85 -0.80 3.11 -5.94
CA LEU A 85 0.32 3.95 -5.50
C LEU A 85 1.54 3.13 -5.06
N ASP A 86 1.33 2.00 -4.40
CA ASP A 86 2.39 1.08 -3.95
C ASP A 86 3.17 0.51 -5.15
N TYR A 87 2.44 0.19 -6.23
CA TYR A 87 3.05 -0.19 -7.50
C TYR A 87 3.87 0.97 -8.09
N ILE A 88 3.31 2.17 -8.17
CA ILE A 88 3.99 3.38 -8.69
C ILE A 88 5.31 3.66 -7.95
N ILE A 89 5.28 3.59 -6.61
CA ILE A 89 6.48 3.74 -5.77
C ILE A 89 7.54 2.68 -6.10
N THR A 90 7.11 1.43 -6.32
CA THR A 90 8.02 0.30 -6.60
C THR A 90 8.73 0.46 -7.94
N VAL A 91 8.03 0.93 -8.97
CA VAL A 91 8.57 1.04 -10.35
C VAL A 91 9.18 2.41 -10.67
N TYR A 92 9.13 3.36 -9.73
CA TYR A 92 9.62 4.73 -9.92
C TYR A 92 8.97 5.49 -11.08
N ASP A 93 7.66 5.27 -11.32
CA ASP A 93 6.93 5.92 -12.41
C ASP A 93 6.32 7.26 -11.97
N LYS A 94 7.06 8.34 -12.19
CA LYS A 94 6.63 9.70 -11.82
C LYS A 94 5.37 10.15 -12.56
N ASP A 95 5.20 9.74 -13.81
CA ASP A 95 4.10 10.22 -14.66
C ASP A 95 2.78 9.54 -14.26
N ALA A 96 2.87 8.31 -13.75
CA ALA A 96 1.72 7.56 -13.24
C ALA A 96 1.10 8.15 -11.95
N ALA A 97 1.86 8.90 -11.14
CA ALA A 97 1.35 9.50 -9.90
C ALA A 97 0.32 10.61 -10.18
N ALA A 98 0.58 11.47 -11.17
CA ALA A 98 -0.34 12.52 -11.57
C ALA A 98 -1.66 11.96 -12.13
N GLU A 99 -1.59 10.89 -12.94
CA GLU A 99 -2.77 10.20 -13.46
C GLU A 99 -3.54 9.48 -12.34
N LEU A 100 -2.84 8.90 -11.35
CA LEU A 100 -3.48 8.34 -10.16
C LEU A 100 -4.29 9.39 -9.41
N LYS A 101 -3.71 10.58 -9.18
CA LYS A 101 -4.39 11.69 -8.52
C LYS A 101 -5.67 12.08 -9.24
N LYS A 102 -5.61 12.22 -10.58
CA LYS A 102 -6.78 12.55 -11.39
C LYS A 102 -7.88 11.51 -11.22
N ARG A 103 -7.56 10.22 -11.38
CA ARG A 103 -8.51 9.11 -11.17
C ARG A 103 -9.08 9.09 -9.75
N LEU A 104 -8.27 9.43 -8.75
CA LEU A 104 -8.68 9.50 -7.35
C LEU A 104 -9.74 10.59 -7.13
N LEU A 105 -9.47 11.80 -7.64
CA LEU A 105 -10.41 12.93 -7.54
C LEU A 105 -11.70 12.66 -8.31
N ASP A 106 -11.60 12.12 -9.53
CA ASP A 106 -12.76 11.77 -10.36
C ASP A 106 -13.64 10.70 -9.68
N ASN A 107 -13.03 9.75 -8.95
CA ASN A 107 -13.75 8.69 -8.22
C ASN A 107 -14.51 9.22 -6.99
N PHE A 108 -14.17 10.42 -6.49
CA PHE A 108 -14.75 11.00 -5.28
C PHE A 108 -15.41 12.38 -5.48
N SER A 109 -15.60 12.81 -6.73
CA SER A 109 -16.13 14.14 -7.08
C SER A 109 -17.65 14.25 -7.20
N SER A 110 -18.40 13.14 -7.20
CA SER A 110 -19.85 13.16 -7.48
C SER A 110 -20.72 13.26 -6.22
N GLU A 111 -21.55 14.32 -6.15
CA GLU A 111 -22.57 14.55 -5.10
C GLU A 111 -23.63 13.43 -5.03
N ASP A 112 -23.86 12.72 -6.14
CA ASP A 112 -24.89 11.68 -6.30
C ASP A 112 -24.52 10.32 -5.68
N GLN A 113 -23.29 10.17 -5.19
CA GLN A 113 -22.83 8.91 -4.63
C GLN A 113 -22.60 9.09 -3.14
N MET A 114 -23.36 8.35 -2.32
CA MET A 114 -23.10 8.22 -0.88
C MET A 114 -21.77 7.49 -0.64
N SER A 115 -20.65 8.13 -1.01
CA SER A 115 -19.30 7.68 -0.72
C SER A 115 -19.03 7.99 0.75
N ILE A 116 -19.21 7.00 1.62
CA ILE A 116 -18.93 7.16 3.05
C ILE A 116 -17.41 6.97 3.25
N ILE A 117 -16.64 7.99 2.87
CA ILE A 117 -15.21 8.07 3.12
C ILE A 117 -14.96 9.09 4.22
N ASN A 118 -13.96 8.83 5.05
CA ASN A 118 -13.48 9.84 5.97
C ASN A 118 -12.83 10.96 5.13
N PRO A 119 -13.42 12.17 5.06
CA PRO A 119 -12.90 13.23 4.20
C PRO A 119 -11.46 13.62 4.58
N LEU A 120 -11.11 13.55 5.87
CA LEU A 120 -9.76 13.84 6.36
C LEU A 120 -8.75 12.80 5.88
N GLU A 121 -9.14 11.53 5.84
CA GLU A 121 -8.28 10.44 5.34
C GLU A 121 -8.05 10.56 3.83
N LEU A 122 -9.09 10.97 3.08
CA LEU A 122 -8.97 11.24 1.65
C LEU A 122 -8.02 12.42 1.39
N GLU A 123 -8.17 13.50 2.15
CA GLU A 123 -7.30 14.68 2.06
C GLU A 123 -5.84 14.33 2.40
N GLN A 124 -5.62 13.55 3.46
CA GLN A 124 -4.31 12.99 3.80
C GLN A 124 -3.73 12.16 2.66
N PHE A 125 -4.54 11.30 2.04
CA PHE A 125 -4.08 10.46 0.93
C PHE A 125 -3.76 11.27 -0.34
N ILE A 126 -4.55 12.30 -0.66
CA ILE A 126 -4.25 13.22 -1.77
C ILE A 126 -2.91 13.93 -1.53
N CYS A 127 -2.69 14.46 -0.32
CA CYS A 127 -1.42 15.08 0.04
C CYS A 127 -0.25 14.09 -0.05
N PHE A 128 -0.49 12.83 0.34
CA PHE A 128 0.51 11.77 0.23
C PHE A 128 0.85 11.42 -1.23
N VAL A 129 -0.14 11.38 -2.14
CA VAL A 129 0.09 11.20 -3.59
C VAL A 129 0.94 12.34 -4.15
N ASP A 130 0.61 13.59 -3.79
CA ASP A 130 1.38 14.78 -4.19
C ASP A 130 2.83 14.73 -3.69
N ALA A 131 3.02 14.23 -2.47
CA ALA A 131 4.36 14.07 -1.94
C ALA A 131 5.19 13.03 -2.69
N VAL A 132 4.58 11.93 -3.16
CA VAL A 132 5.26 10.91 -3.96
C VAL A 132 5.76 11.51 -5.28
N GLU A 133 4.95 12.32 -5.94
CA GLU A 133 5.36 13.06 -7.14
C GLU A 133 6.54 14.00 -6.84
N ALA A 134 6.41 14.83 -5.79
CA ALA A 134 7.43 15.80 -5.40
C ALA A 134 8.72 15.15 -4.88
N TYR A 135 8.66 13.92 -4.35
CA TYR A 135 9.85 13.21 -3.87
C TYR A 135 10.85 12.97 -4.99
N TYR A 136 10.42 12.90 -6.26
CA TYR A 136 11.33 12.77 -7.40
C TYR A 136 11.80 14.11 -7.98
N SER A 137 11.38 15.25 -7.41
CA SER A 137 11.89 16.57 -7.78
C SER A 137 13.30 16.80 -7.26
N ASP A 138 14.14 17.42 -8.10
CA ASP A 138 15.50 17.82 -7.76
C ASP A 138 15.55 19.14 -6.97
N PHE A 139 14.47 19.94 -6.97
CA PHE A 139 14.45 21.26 -6.34
C PHE A 139 14.32 21.17 -4.81
N ALA A 140 15.20 21.89 -4.11
CA ALA A 140 15.23 21.90 -2.64
C ALA A 140 14.00 22.54 -2.00
N SER A 141 13.47 23.61 -2.61
CA SER A 141 12.24 24.28 -2.18
C SER A 141 11.04 23.34 -2.14
N ASP A 142 10.95 22.45 -3.13
CA ASP A 142 9.85 21.50 -3.24
C ASP A 142 9.89 20.53 -2.06
N ARG A 143 11.09 20.10 -1.63
CA ARG A 143 11.26 19.20 -0.50
C ARG A 143 10.79 19.79 0.83
N GLU A 144 11.17 21.03 1.12
CA GLU A 144 10.75 21.69 2.36
C GLU A 144 9.24 21.93 2.39
N ASN A 145 8.68 22.41 1.28
CA ASN A 145 7.24 22.65 1.14
C ASN A 145 6.44 21.35 1.25
N THR A 146 6.88 20.28 0.58
CA THR A 146 6.22 18.97 0.67
C THR A 146 6.29 18.38 2.08
N LYS A 147 7.43 18.51 2.77
CA LYS A 147 7.56 18.05 4.17
C LYS A 147 6.61 18.82 5.09
N ALA A 148 6.46 20.13 4.90
CA ALA A 148 5.50 20.95 5.64
C ALA A 148 4.05 20.51 5.36
N ALA A 149 3.69 20.31 4.08
CA ALA A 149 2.38 19.84 3.69
C ALA A 149 2.03 18.47 4.30
N LEU A 150 2.99 17.53 4.36
CA LEU A 150 2.80 16.24 5.02
C LEU A 150 2.58 16.36 6.54
N ILE A 151 3.28 17.31 7.20
CA ILE A 151 3.04 17.60 8.62
C ILE A 151 1.63 18.16 8.83
N ASP A 152 1.17 19.05 7.94
CA ASP A 152 -0.18 19.60 8.00
C ASP A 152 -1.23 18.54 7.70
N ALA A 153 -0.96 17.60 6.79
CA ALA A 153 -1.82 16.44 6.56
C ALA A 153 -1.99 15.59 7.82
N LEU A 154 -0.92 15.33 8.58
CA LEU A 154 -1.04 14.64 9.89
C LEU A 154 -1.87 15.45 10.90
N ARG A 155 -1.82 16.79 10.83
CA ARG A 155 -2.60 17.65 11.74
C ARG A 155 -4.11 17.62 11.49
N LEU A 156 -4.55 17.17 10.32
CA LEU A 156 -5.99 16.98 10.05
C LEU A 156 -6.65 16.02 11.05
N THR A 157 -5.93 14.97 11.48
CA THR A 157 -6.43 13.96 12.42
C THR A 157 -5.69 13.96 13.76
N ILE A 158 -4.50 14.57 13.83
CA ILE A 158 -3.68 14.74 15.03
C ILE A 158 -3.34 16.23 15.22
N PRO A 159 -4.27 17.08 15.69
CA PRO A 159 -4.14 18.55 15.64
C PRO A 159 -2.84 19.10 16.24
N ASP A 160 -2.37 18.52 17.34
CA ASP A 160 -1.15 18.94 18.02
C ASP A 160 0.13 18.26 17.51
N PHE A 161 0.08 17.62 16.33
CA PHE A 161 1.21 16.87 15.80
C PHE A 161 2.47 17.75 15.64
N LYS A 162 3.56 17.25 16.22
CA LYS A 162 4.91 17.80 16.10
C LYS A 162 5.88 16.67 15.82
N ILE A 163 6.66 16.81 14.75
CA ILE A 163 7.63 15.79 14.35
C ILE A 163 8.62 15.44 15.47
N VAL A 164 9.01 16.41 16.30
CA VAL A 164 9.90 16.17 17.45
C VAL A 164 9.29 15.28 18.55
N ARG A 165 7.97 15.15 18.58
CA ARG A 165 7.19 14.36 19.55
C ARG A 165 6.53 13.14 18.91
N TYR A 166 6.97 12.70 17.72
CA TYR A 166 6.32 11.63 16.95
C TYR A 166 5.99 10.37 17.78
N LYS A 167 6.81 10.02 18.78
CA LYS A 167 6.56 8.86 19.65
C LYS A 167 5.36 8.98 20.61
N GLN A 168 4.77 10.17 20.75
CA GLN A 168 3.69 10.45 21.70
C GLN A 168 2.29 10.27 21.09
N TYR A 169 2.21 10.07 19.77
CA TYR A 169 0.94 9.97 19.05
C TYR A 169 0.65 8.53 18.64
N THR A 170 -0.64 8.23 18.49
CA THR A 170 -1.13 6.98 17.89
C THR A 170 -1.40 7.23 16.42
N TYR A 171 -1.08 6.25 15.57
CA TYR A 171 -1.16 6.40 14.13
C TYR A 171 -2.04 5.32 13.50
N GLY A 172 -2.87 5.72 12.55
CA GLY A 172 -3.52 4.85 11.57
C GLY A 172 -2.58 4.53 10.40
N TYR A 173 -3.08 3.72 9.46
CA TYR A 173 -2.29 3.25 8.33
C TYR A 173 -1.76 4.37 7.43
N ILE A 174 -2.63 5.30 6.99
CA ILE A 174 -2.20 6.45 6.16
C ILE A 174 -1.22 7.35 6.93
N GLU A 175 -1.44 7.55 8.21
CA GLU A 175 -0.60 8.42 9.04
C GLU A 175 0.80 7.82 9.23
N PHE A 176 0.91 6.48 9.36
CA PHE A 176 2.21 5.80 9.32
C PHE A 176 2.92 5.96 7.98
N ARG A 177 2.20 5.88 6.86
CA ARG A 177 2.79 6.11 5.53
C ARG A 177 3.29 7.54 5.38
N ILE A 178 2.52 8.53 5.84
CA ILE A 178 2.92 9.93 5.86
C ILE A 178 4.15 10.13 6.76
N LEU A 179 4.16 9.55 7.96
CA LEU A 179 5.30 9.63 8.88
C LEU A 179 6.57 8.97 8.29
N LEU A 180 6.44 7.83 7.61
CA LEU A 180 7.52 7.22 6.85
C LEU A 180 8.04 8.20 5.81
N PHE A 181 7.17 8.83 5.02
CA PHE A 181 7.57 9.74 3.95
C PHE A 181 8.27 11.00 4.48
N ILE A 182 7.78 11.57 5.59
CA ILE A 182 8.48 12.65 6.31
C ILE A 182 9.90 12.20 6.68
N SER A 183 10.07 10.95 7.15
CA SER A 183 11.39 10.40 7.45
C SER A 183 12.31 10.29 6.22
N LEU A 184 11.77 10.08 5.02
CA LEU A 184 12.55 10.04 3.77
C LEU A 184 13.01 11.44 3.36
N PHE A 185 12.17 12.46 3.52
CA PHE A 185 12.58 13.85 3.30
C PHE A 185 13.68 14.28 4.29
N ILE A 186 13.56 13.89 5.57
CA ILE A 186 14.62 14.08 6.58
C ILE A 186 15.94 13.40 6.15
N ALA A 187 15.87 12.20 5.56
CA ALA A 187 17.04 11.52 5.03
C ALA A 187 17.64 12.26 3.82
N LYS A 188 16.81 12.76 2.89
CA LYS A 188 17.26 13.58 1.75
C LYS A 188 17.95 14.88 2.18
N GLU A 189 17.61 15.41 3.34
CA GLU A 189 18.28 16.55 3.98
C GLU A 189 19.59 16.15 4.69
N GLY A 190 20.02 14.89 4.58
CA GLY A 190 21.25 14.35 5.18
C GLY A 190 21.09 13.86 6.63
N SER A 191 19.90 14.00 7.21
CA SER A 191 19.63 13.61 8.61
C SER A 191 19.25 12.11 8.74
N TYR A 192 20.07 11.23 8.16
CA TYR A 192 19.84 9.77 8.10
C TYR A 192 19.61 9.13 9.48
N LYS A 193 20.33 9.57 10.52
CA LYS A 193 20.16 9.03 11.88
C LYS A 193 18.78 9.34 12.47
N LEU A 194 18.22 10.52 12.18
CA LEU A 194 16.88 10.87 12.64
C LEU A 194 15.83 10.09 11.84
N SER A 195 16.02 9.97 10.53
CA SER A 195 15.19 9.12 9.67
C SER A 195 15.12 7.68 10.21
N ASN A 196 16.27 7.06 10.51
CA ASN A 196 16.33 5.71 11.09
C ASN A 196 15.58 5.61 12.42
N LYS A 197 15.66 6.61 13.30
CA LYS A 197 14.92 6.61 14.57
C LYS A 197 13.41 6.58 14.36
N ILE A 198 12.90 7.32 13.37
CA ILE A 198 11.48 7.33 13.01
C ILE A 198 11.09 5.99 12.38
N LEU A 199 11.88 5.49 11.42
CA LEU A 199 11.65 4.22 10.75
C LEU A 199 11.58 3.04 11.74
N TYR A 200 12.51 2.94 12.70
CA TYR A 200 12.47 1.91 13.73
C TYR A 200 11.27 2.05 14.66
N TYR A 201 10.83 3.27 14.97
CA TYR A 201 9.61 3.46 15.76
C TYR A 201 8.38 2.93 15.03
N ILE A 202 8.25 3.24 13.73
CA ILE A 202 7.14 2.72 12.92
C ILE A 202 7.22 1.19 12.90
N LEU A 203 8.39 0.62 12.57
CA LEU A 203 8.60 -0.82 12.48
C LEU A 203 8.23 -1.54 13.77
N ASN A 204 8.71 -1.08 14.92
CA ASN A 204 8.41 -1.71 16.21
C ASN A 204 6.92 -1.61 16.55
N THR A 205 6.30 -0.46 16.28
CA THR A 205 4.87 -0.26 16.56
C THR A 205 3.96 -1.18 15.73
N ILE A 206 4.27 -1.39 14.46
CA ILE A 206 3.45 -2.23 13.57
C ILE A 206 3.74 -3.73 13.71
N SER A 207 4.98 -4.10 14.05
CA SER A 207 5.39 -5.51 14.21
C SER A 207 4.84 -6.15 15.48
N ASP A 208 4.52 -5.36 16.50
CA ASP A 208 3.91 -5.84 17.75
C ASP A 208 2.41 -6.17 17.61
N SER A 209 1.79 -5.88 16.46
CA SER A 209 0.37 -6.17 16.21
C SER A 209 0.18 -7.60 15.71
N SER A 210 -0.65 -8.40 16.41
CA SER A 210 -0.93 -9.80 16.08
C SER A 210 -1.74 -10.02 14.79
N TYR A 211 -2.00 -8.96 14.04
CA TYR A 211 -2.78 -8.98 12.80
C TYR A 211 -2.03 -8.21 11.70
N THR A 212 -1.12 -8.91 11.00
CA THR A 212 -0.48 -8.36 9.80
C THR A 212 -1.43 -8.44 8.61
N THR A 213 -1.41 -7.41 7.77
CA THR A 213 -2.14 -7.38 6.50
C THR A 213 -1.13 -7.10 5.39
N LYS A 214 -1.46 -7.47 4.14
CA LYS A 214 -0.59 -7.18 2.97
C LYS A 214 -0.10 -5.72 2.89
N TYR A 215 -0.91 -4.79 3.42
CA TYR A 215 -0.60 -3.35 3.46
C TYR A 215 0.48 -3.01 4.50
N ILE A 216 0.43 -3.68 5.66
CA ILE A 216 1.47 -3.59 6.68
C ILE A 216 2.75 -4.24 6.17
N ASP A 217 2.67 -5.34 5.43
CA ASP A 217 3.83 -5.98 4.81
C ASP A 217 4.55 -5.02 3.86
N PHE A 218 3.81 -4.32 2.99
CA PHE A 218 4.37 -3.29 2.11
C PHE A 218 5.10 -2.20 2.90
N LEU A 219 4.50 -1.73 4.01
CA LEU A 219 5.11 -0.71 4.86
C LEU A 219 6.40 -1.21 5.53
N ILE A 220 6.37 -2.41 6.12
CA ILE A 220 7.53 -3.04 6.78
C ILE A 220 8.70 -3.16 5.81
N ILE A 221 8.45 -3.64 4.59
CA ILE A 221 9.50 -3.87 3.60
C ILE A 221 10.12 -2.55 3.13
N ASN A 222 9.29 -1.53 2.90
CA ASN A 222 9.80 -0.20 2.59
C ASN A 222 10.64 0.37 3.74
N ILE A 223 10.29 0.08 5.00
CA ILE A 223 11.12 0.48 6.14
C ILE A 223 12.48 -0.22 6.09
N TYR A 224 12.53 -1.54 5.90
CA TYR A 224 13.81 -2.25 5.78
C TYR A 224 14.67 -1.74 4.62
N PHE A 225 14.07 -1.48 3.46
CA PHE A 225 14.78 -0.92 2.31
C PHE A 225 15.35 0.47 2.63
N ASN A 226 14.55 1.36 3.23
CA ASN A 226 15.00 2.72 3.54
C ASN A 226 16.03 2.76 4.68
N LEU A 227 15.92 1.87 5.67
CA LEU A 227 16.97 1.68 6.69
C LEU A 227 18.29 1.23 6.05
N ALA A 228 18.24 0.23 5.15
CA ALA A 228 19.42 -0.23 4.41
C ALA A 228 20.03 0.88 3.53
N TYR A 229 19.19 1.69 2.87
CA TYR A 229 19.62 2.87 2.14
C TYR A 229 20.33 3.88 3.04
N ASN A 230 19.72 4.25 4.16
CA ASN A 230 20.27 5.22 5.10
C ASN A 230 21.60 4.75 5.70
N TYR A 231 21.73 3.46 6.03
CA TYR A 231 23.00 2.90 6.50
C TYR A 231 24.08 2.89 5.43
N HIS A 232 23.72 2.68 4.16
CA HIS A 232 24.65 2.82 3.06
C HIS A 232 25.15 4.27 2.93
N MET A 233 24.26 5.25 3.06
CA MET A 233 24.65 6.68 3.05
C MET A 233 25.50 7.09 4.26
N LEU A 234 25.43 6.32 5.36
CA LEU A 234 26.27 6.49 6.54
C LEU A 234 27.57 5.66 6.50
N ASP A 235 27.84 4.97 5.40
CA ASP A 235 28.99 4.06 5.24
C ASP A 235 29.00 2.88 6.24
N GLU A 236 27.84 2.55 6.82
CA GLU A 236 27.69 1.48 7.82
C GLU A 236 27.31 0.14 7.14
N HIS A 237 28.18 -0.37 6.26
CA HIS A 237 27.88 -1.52 5.38
C HIS A 237 27.45 -2.80 6.11
N THR A 238 28.01 -3.10 7.27
CA THR A 238 27.57 -4.26 8.08
C THR A 238 26.10 -4.15 8.47
N LYS A 239 25.62 -2.94 8.79
CA LYS A 239 24.21 -2.71 9.13
C LYS A 239 23.31 -2.70 7.90
N VAL A 240 23.83 -2.34 6.73
CA VAL A 240 23.13 -2.52 5.45
C VAL A 240 22.81 -4.00 5.27
N ILE A 241 23.80 -4.88 5.43
CA ILE A 241 23.62 -6.33 5.31
C ILE A 241 22.63 -6.85 6.35
N GLU A 242 22.82 -6.52 7.64
CA GLU A 242 21.91 -6.95 8.71
C GLU A 242 20.45 -6.55 8.45
N THR A 243 20.23 -5.30 8.03
CA THR A 243 18.90 -4.77 7.76
C THR A 243 18.31 -5.39 6.49
N ALA A 244 19.12 -5.56 5.43
CA ALA A 244 18.67 -6.17 4.20
C ALA A 244 18.29 -7.64 4.41
N ASP A 245 19.07 -8.39 5.19
CA ASP A 245 18.78 -9.79 5.52
C ASP A 245 17.47 -9.94 6.29
N LYS A 246 17.20 -9.04 7.25
CA LYS A 246 15.90 -8.98 7.95
C LYS A 246 14.74 -8.73 6.98
N GLY A 247 14.90 -7.76 6.06
CA GLY A 247 13.89 -7.48 5.04
C GLY A 247 13.68 -8.64 4.06
N ILE A 248 14.74 -9.30 3.62
CA ILE A 248 14.68 -10.46 2.72
C ILE A 248 13.97 -11.63 3.42
N ALA A 249 14.31 -11.92 4.67
CA ALA A 249 13.66 -12.95 5.46
C ALA A 249 12.15 -12.67 5.60
N PHE A 250 11.78 -11.43 5.91
CA PHE A 250 10.38 -11.00 5.97
C PHE A 250 9.65 -11.22 4.64
N CYS A 251 10.26 -10.83 3.51
CA CYS A 251 9.69 -11.05 2.18
C CYS A 251 9.42 -12.53 1.88
N ILE A 252 10.36 -13.41 2.24
CA ILE A 252 10.22 -14.86 2.05
C ILE A 252 9.09 -15.42 2.91
N GLU A 253 9.05 -15.05 4.19
CA GLU A 253 8.05 -15.52 5.15
C GLU A 253 6.63 -15.09 4.74
N HIS A 254 6.47 -13.83 4.32
CA HIS A 254 5.18 -13.21 3.97
C HIS A 254 4.83 -13.34 2.48
N ARG A 255 5.65 -14.07 1.69
CA ARG A 255 5.45 -14.35 0.26
C ARG A 255 5.22 -13.08 -0.57
N THR A 256 6.04 -12.08 -0.31
CA THR A 256 5.96 -10.76 -0.93
C THR A 256 7.29 -10.43 -1.61
N CYS A 257 7.19 -9.78 -2.76
CA CYS A 257 8.36 -9.40 -3.57
C CYS A 257 8.57 -7.89 -3.63
N HIS A 258 7.75 -7.11 -2.90
CA HIS A 258 7.91 -5.66 -2.81
C HIS A 258 9.32 -5.32 -2.35
N ALA A 259 10.03 -4.44 -3.07
CA ALA A 259 11.43 -4.04 -2.83
C ALA A 259 12.46 -5.19 -2.61
N LEU A 260 12.11 -6.46 -2.88
CA LEU A 260 13.01 -7.60 -2.65
C LEU A 260 14.28 -7.47 -3.47
N PHE A 261 14.15 -7.07 -4.74
CA PHE A 261 15.29 -6.76 -5.60
C PHE A 261 16.16 -5.64 -5.01
N SER A 262 15.55 -4.58 -4.48
CA SER A 262 16.27 -3.45 -3.88
C SER A 262 17.07 -3.86 -2.65
N LEU A 263 16.52 -4.76 -1.82
CA LEU A 263 17.19 -5.30 -0.64
C LEU A 263 18.40 -6.15 -1.02
N TYR A 264 18.22 -7.10 -1.96
CA TYR A 264 19.33 -7.90 -2.50
C TYR A 264 20.42 -7.03 -3.14
N TYR A 265 20.02 -6.00 -3.89
CA TYR A 265 20.95 -5.08 -4.51
C TYR A 265 21.77 -4.31 -3.46
N ARG A 266 21.10 -3.73 -2.44
CA ARG A 266 21.78 -3.00 -1.36
C ARG A 266 22.71 -3.90 -0.55
N LYS A 267 22.28 -5.14 -0.27
CA LYS A 267 23.13 -6.16 0.34
C LYS A 267 24.37 -6.42 -0.50
N GLY A 268 24.20 -6.66 -1.80
CA GLY A 268 25.31 -6.92 -2.73
C GLY A 268 26.32 -5.77 -2.78
N ILE A 269 25.86 -4.52 -2.89
CA ILE A 269 26.75 -3.35 -2.86
C ILE A 269 27.49 -3.24 -1.51
N ALA A 270 26.83 -3.48 -0.38
CA ALA A 270 27.48 -3.46 0.92
C ALA A 270 28.52 -4.58 1.08
N GLN A 271 28.22 -5.79 0.59
CA GLN A 271 29.16 -6.91 0.54
C GLN A 271 30.39 -6.58 -0.32
N PHE A 272 30.19 -5.95 -1.47
CA PHE A 272 31.28 -5.52 -2.35
C PHE A 272 32.23 -4.56 -1.62
N ASN A 273 31.69 -3.54 -0.95
CA ASN A 273 32.50 -2.59 -0.20
C ASN A 273 33.26 -3.24 0.97
N LEU A 274 32.70 -4.29 1.57
CA LEU A 274 33.35 -5.10 2.61
C LEU A 274 34.28 -6.20 2.05
N ARG A 275 34.43 -6.31 0.73
CA ARG A 275 35.20 -7.36 0.04
C ARG A 275 34.70 -8.78 0.36
N ASP A 276 33.42 -8.92 0.67
CA ASP A 276 32.75 -10.21 0.83
C ASP A 276 32.52 -10.82 -0.57
N LYS A 277 32.95 -12.07 -0.75
CA LYS A 277 32.86 -12.81 -2.02
C LYS A 277 31.42 -13.07 -2.47
N GLY A 278 30.44 -13.02 -1.57
CA GLY A 278 29.02 -13.22 -1.86
C GLY A 278 28.34 -12.05 -2.58
N TYR A 279 29.04 -10.92 -2.79
CA TYR A 279 28.44 -9.72 -3.38
C TYR A 279 27.80 -9.97 -4.77
N LEU A 280 28.47 -10.77 -5.60
CA LEU A 280 28.02 -11.02 -6.97
C LEU A 280 26.73 -11.83 -7.00
N GLU A 281 26.59 -12.79 -6.09
CA GLU A 281 25.37 -13.59 -5.94
C GLU A 281 24.19 -12.70 -5.56
N SER A 282 24.36 -11.83 -4.55
CA SER A 282 23.30 -10.89 -4.12
C SER A 282 22.87 -9.93 -5.25
N ILE A 283 23.82 -9.37 -6.01
CA ILE A 283 23.49 -8.48 -7.14
C ILE A 283 22.78 -9.26 -8.25
N THR A 284 23.28 -10.47 -8.57
CA THR A 284 22.68 -11.34 -9.59
C THR A 284 21.24 -11.70 -9.23
N MET A 285 20.97 -12.02 -7.97
CA MET A 285 19.61 -12.26 -7.48
C MET A 285 18.69 -11.05 -7.66
N ALA A 286 19.16 -9.84 -7.33
CA ALA A 286 18.39 -8.61 -7.55
C ALA A 286 17.97 -8.45 -9.02
N PHE A 287 18.89 -8.73 -9.95
CA PHE A 287 18.63 -8.61 -11.37
C PHE A 287 17.66 -9.68 -11.90
N TYR A 288 17.80 -10.93 -11.45
CA TYR A 288 16.85 -11.99 -11.79
C TYR A 288 15.44 -11.70 -11.28
N ILE A 289 15.30 -11.13 -10.08
CA ILE A 289 13.99 -10.73 -9.55
C ILE A 289 13.36 -9.66 -10.45
N LEU A 290 14.09 -8.61 -10.81
CA LEU A 290 13.61 -7.57 -11.73
C LEU A 290 13.19 -8.13 -13.08
N LYS A 291 13.99 -9.06 -13.65
CA LYS A 291 13.69 -9.76 -14.90
C LYS A 291 12.42 -10.60 -14.79
N ALA A 292 12.29 -11.38 -13.71
CA ALA A 292 11.12 -12.23 -13.47
C ALA A 292 9.83 -11.42 -13.25
N MET A 293 9.94 -10.22 -12.67
CA MET A 293 8.82 -9.29 -12.48
C MET A 293 8.48 -8.48 -13.74
N GLY A 294 9.22 -8.65 -14.84
CA GLY A 294 8.99 -7.90 -16.09
C GLY A 294 9.39 -6.42 -16.02
N MET A 295 10.22 -6.03 -15.04
CA MET A 295 10.62 -4.64 -14.80
C MET A 295 11.87 -4.25 -15.61
N GLN A 296 11.82 -4.43 -16.93
CA GLN A 296 12.98 -4.30 -17.83
C GLN A 296 13.68 -2.93 -17.75
N LYS A 297 12.91 -1.84 -17.73
CA LYS A 297 13.46 -0.48 -17.65
C LYS A 297 14.25 -0.25 -16.36
N LEU A 298 13.76 -0.80 -15.24
CA LEU A 298 14.39 -0.68 -13.92
C LEU A 298 15.63 -1.60 -13.83
N LEU A 299 15.57 -2.78 -14.44
CA LEU A 299 16.72 -3.68 -14.58
C LEU A 299 17.90 -2.99 -15.28
N GLU A 300 17.64 -2.36 -16.43
CA GLU A 300 18.66 -1.64 -17.20
C GLU A 300 19.28 -0.49 -16.39
N GLN A 301 18.46 0.24 -15.62
CA GLN A 301 18.96 1.29 -14.72
C GLN A 301 19.88 0.72 -13.63
N TYR A 302 19.48 -0.39 -12.99
CA TYR A 302 20.29 -1.03 -11.97
C TYR A 302 21.62 -1.55 -12.54
N GLN A 303 21.59 -2.20 -13.71
CA GLN A 303 22.80 -2.66 -14.40
C GLN A 303 23.74 -1.49 -14.70
N LYS A 304 23.21 -0.41 -15.29
CA LYS A 304 23.99 0.78 -15.61
C LYS A 304 24.62 1.41 -14.37
N ILE A 305 23.86 1.57 -13.28
CA ILE A 305 24.39 2.11 -12.01
C ILE A 305 25.49 1.19 -11.45
N THR A 306 25.31 -0.11 -11.56
CA THR A 306 26.27 -1.12 -11.08
C THR A 306 27.60 -1.04 -11.81
N GLU A 307 27.54 -0.88 -13.13
CA GLU A 307 28.72 -0.68 -13.97
C GLU A 307 29.35 0.70 -13.72
N ASP A 308 28.59 1.77 -13.90
CA ASP A 308 29.10 3.16 -13.88
C ASP A 308 29.70 3.55 -12.52
N LYS A 309 29.09 3.11 -11.41
CA LYS A 309 29.52 3.51 -10.06
C LYS A 309 30.47 2.53 -9.39
N TYR A 310 30.34 1.24 -9.68
CA TYR A 310 31.07 0.21 -8.94
C TYR A 310 32.00 -0.62 -9.83
N GLY A 311 31.95 -0.47 -11.16
CA GLY A 311 32.76 -1.25 -12.09
C GLY A 311 32.44 -2.74 -12.07
N ILE A 312 31.23 -3.11 -11.62
CA ILE A 312 30.80 -4.51 -11.50
C ILE A 312 30.01 -4.89 -12.75
N TRP A 313 30.40 -5.98 -13.39
CA TRP A 313 29.71 -6.58 -14.51
C TRP A 313 29.05 -7.89 -14.11
N VAL A 314 27.77 -8.04 -14.45
CA VAL A 314 26.99 -9.26 -14.19
C VAL A 314 26.47 -9.79 -15.52
N ASN A 315 26.91 -10.99 -15.90
CA ASN A 315 26.35 -11.71 -17.04
C ASN A 315 25.04 -12.40 -16.62
N MET A 316 23.96 -12.08 -17.32
CA MET A 316 22.58 -12.55 -17.06
C MET A 316 21.98 -13.35 -18.21
#